data_AF-A0A433Q5H5-F1
#
_entry.id   AF-A0A433Q5H5-F1
#
_cell.length_a   1.000
_cell.length_b   1.000
_cell.length_c   1.000
_cell.angle_alpha   90.00
_cell.angle_beta   90.00
_cell.angle_gamma   90.00
#
_symmetry.space_group_name_H-M   'P 1'
#
loop_
_entity.id
_entity.type
_entity.pdbx_description
1 polymer ?
#
loop_
_entity_poly.entity_id
_entity_poly.type
_entity_poly.pdbx_seq_one_letter_code
_entity_poly.pdbx_strand_id
1 'polypeptide(L)'
;MPTISKAAFQPGLFPSTVASFSCILYTVAYVGGFYLFKDTRTGRLRFRDAPKVILSRFKSVGLVSILAPLYIWAAIWYYNGFRNQAKLSQFTTVLTLLGLWPLPLSMTLINILTLPLLHVIILFLGPLVRLGFERSLPFQKSFSFKTDVVGTMTSLIGLRNYVVAPISEELIFRACIIATLYLGGFSRNTIIFISPLYFGIAHLHHGWEIYHTSGANMDGLKKAVLATSFQFTYTCLFGWYVSFVFMRTGYLLPVILQHTFCNVMGFPDLSDMQEMSSLARVAIWTSLILGAVGFYWTWFSLTDPSLFGWSMYWW
;
A
#
# COMPACT_ATOMS: atom_id res chain seq x y z
N MET A 1 -23.35 -18.47 5.48
CA MET A 1 -22.93 -17.08 5.24
C MET A 1 -23.79 -16.18 6.11
N PRO A 2 -23.23 -15.22 6.87
CA PRO A 2 -24.07 -14.21 7.51
C PRO A 2 -24.84 -13.51 6.40
N THR A 3 -26.14 -13.32 6.59
CA THR A 3 -27.02 -12.55 5.71
C THR A 3 -26.62 -11.07 5.77
N ILE A 4 -25.46 -10.72 5.21
CA ILE A 4 -25.08 -9.33 5.03
C ILE A 4 -26.01 -8.78 3.96
N SER A 5 -26.82 -7.80 4.33
CA SER A 5 -27.86 -7.25 3.45
C SER A 5 -27.22 -6.68 2.19
N LYS A 6 -27.65 -7.18 1.03
CA LYS A 6 -27.26 -6.68 -0.30
C LYS A 6 -27.48 -5.16 -0.46
N ALA A 7 -28.32 -4.54 0.38
CA ALA A 7 -28.63 -3.12 0.32
C ALA A 7 -27.45 -2.22 0.76
N ALA A 8 -26.60 -2.66 1.70
CA ALA A 8 -25.46 -1.85 2.15
C ALA A 8 -24.26 -1.90 1.19
N PHE A 9 -24.31 -2.79 0.20
CA PHE A 9 -23.27 -2.98 -0.81
C PHE A 9 -23.67 -2.48 -2.19
N GLN A 10 -24.77 -1.72 -2.30
CA GLN A 10 -25.24 -1.16 -3.56
C GLN A 10 -24.24 -0.09 -4.04
N PRO A 11 -23.61 -0.27 -5.22
CA PRO A 11 -22.91 0.82 -5.86
C PRO A 11 -23.85 2.00 -6.08
N GLY A 12 -23.39 3.23 -5.82
CA GLY A 12 -24.19 4.45 -5.96
C GLY A 12 -25.02 4.81 -4.73
N LEU A 13 -24.75 4.20 -3.57
CA LEU A 13 -25.31 4.65 -2.28
C LEU A 13 -24.94 6.12 -1.99
N PHE A 14 -23.74 6.55 -2.37
CA PHE A 14 -23.29 7.93 -2.25
C PHE A 14 -23.34 8.64 -3.60
N PRO A 15 -23.62 9.95 -3.64
CA PRO A 15 -23.31 10.75 -4.81
C PRO A 15 -21.81 10.68 -5.13
N SER A 16 -21.45 10.55 -6.41
CA SER A 16 -20.06 10.44 -6.86
C SER A 16 -19.19 11.63 -6.44
N THR A 17 -19.80 12.82 -6.33
CA THR A 17 -19.16 14.04 -5.82
C THR A 17 -18.78 13.89 -4.34
N VAL A 18 -19.70 13.39 -3.51
CA VAL A 18 -19.46 13.13 -2.08
C VAL A 18 -18.33 12.12 -1.93
N ALA A 19 -18.38 11.01 -2.67
CA ALA A 19 -17.32 10.00 -2.63
C ALA A 19 -15.94 10.57 -3.01
N SER A 20 -15.88 11.44 -4.03
CA SER A 20 -14.63 12.10 -4.45
C SER A 20 -14.09 13.04 -3.37
N PHE A 21 -14.95 13.88 -2.77
CA PHE A 21 -14.57 14.77 -1.67
C PHE A 21 -14.11 14.00 -0.43
N SER A 22 -14.77 12.89 -0.10
CA SER A 22 -14.34 12.01 0.99
C SER A 22 -12.93 11.44 0.74
N CYS A 23 -12.59 11.07 -0.50
CA CYS A 23 -11.24 10.60 -0.85
C CYS A 23 -10.17 11.68 -0.67
N ILE A 24 -10.48 12.92 -1.06
CA ILE A 24 -9.61 14.08 -0.80
C ILE A 24 -9.47 14.28 0.72
N LEU A 25 -10.56 14.22 1.47
CA LEU A 25 -10.56 14.37 2.92
C LEU A 25 -9.68 13.33 3.61
N TYR A 26 -9.77 12.05 3.24
CA TYR A 26 -8.90 11.01 3.80
C TYR A 26 -7.42 11.31 3.52
N THR A 27 -7.10 11.70 2.28
CA THR A 27 -5.73 12.02 1.85
C THR A 27 -5.17 13.19 2.64
N VAL A 28 -5.94 14.28 2.74
CA VAL A 28 -5.54 15.48 3.50
C VAL A 28 -5.46 15.19 4.99
N ALA A 29 -6.37 14.40 5.56
CA ALA A 29 -6.30 14.02 6.98
C ALA A 29 -5.06 13.18 7.28
N TYR A 30 -4.73 12.22 6.40
CA TYR A 30 -3.57 11.35 6.57
C TYR A 30 -2.24 12.13 6.47
N VAL A 31 -2.09 12.97 5.44
CA VAL A 31 -0.86 13.76 5.20
C VAL A 31 -0.79 14.99 6.10
N GLY A 32 -1.92 15.65 6.33
CA GLY A 32 -2.02 16.90 7.09
C GLY A 32 -1.51 16.75 8.52
N GLY A 33 -1.63 15.56 9.10
CA GLY A 33 -1.00 15.21 10.38
C GLY A 33 0.50 15.50 10.44
N PHE A 34 1.22 15.44 9.32
CA PHE A 34 2.66 15.72 9.26
C PHE A 34 3.00 17.21 9.31
N TYR A 35 2.01 18.06 9.06
CA TYR A 35 2.16 19.52 8.97
C TYR A 35 1.43 20.26 10.08
N LEU A 36 0.35 19.71 10.61
CA LEU A 36 -0.48 20.39 11.61
C LEU A 36 0.13 20.32 13.01
N PHE A 37 0.78 19.20 13.36
CA PHE A 37 1.40 19.04 14.68
C PHE A 37 2.85 19.53 14.69
N LYS A 38 3.19 20.39 15.66
CA LYS A 38 4.55 20.95 15.79
C LYS A 38 5.64 19.87 15.91
N ASP A 39 5.27 18.70 16.45
CA ASP A 39 6.19 17.58 16.67
C ASP A 39 6.31 16.61 15.50
N THR A 40 5.48 16.73 14.46
CA THR A 40 5.58 15.92 13.23
C THR A 40 6.32 16.63 12.09
N ARG A 41 6.47 17.96 12.19
CA ARG A 41 7.15 18.80 11.20
C ARG A 41 8.65 18.49 11.12
N THR A 42 9.11 18.23 9.90
CA THR A 42 10.52 18.21 9.56
C THR A 42 10.99 19.59 9.13
N GLY A 43 12.27 19.87 9.32
CA GLY A 43 12.89 21.14 8.94
C GLY A 43 14.40 21.07 9.12
N ARG A 44 15.11 22.18 8.87
CA ARG A 44 16.58 22.25 8.91
C ARG A 44 17.22 21.71 10.21
N LEU A 45 16.48 21.73 11.33
CA LEU A 45 16.95 21.29 12.65
C LEU A 45 16.29 19.99 13.16
N ARG A 46 15.29 19.44 12.44
CA ARG A 46 14.55 18.23 12.83
C ARG A 46 14.48 17.27 11.65
N PHE A 47 15.34 16.24 11.71
CA PHE A 47 15.40 15.18 10.71
C PHE A 47 14.16 14.29 10.76
N ARG A 48 13.72 13.82 9.59
CA ARG A 48 12.58 12.91 9.41
C ARG A 48 12.68 11.65 10.28
N ASP A 49 13.89 11.16 10.49
CA ASP A 49 14.15 9.91 11.21
C ASP A 49 14.36 10.10 12.71
N ALA A 50 14.16 11.32 13.23
CA ALA A 50 14.20 11.56 14.67
C ALA A 50 13.09 10.78 15.39
N PRO A 51 13.39 10.02 16.48
CA PRO A 51 12.41 9.19 17.19
C PRO A 51 11.12 9.92 17.59
N LYS A 52 11.23 11.16 18.06
CA LYS A 52 10.07 11.99 18.45
C LYS A 52 9.14 12.28 17.26
N VAL A 53 9.71 12.53 16.08
CA VAL A 53 8.96 12.78 14.85
C VAL A 53 8.23 11.51 14.42
N ILE A 54 8.93 10.36 14.41
CA ILE A 54 8.34 9.06 14.06
C ILE A 54 7.16 8.73 14.98
N LEU A 55 7.35 8.80 16.30
CA LEU A 55 6.30 8.50 17.27
C LEU A 55 5.10 9.45 17.18
N SER A 56 5.33 10.74 16.92
CA SER A 56 4.25 11.69 16.73
C SER A 56 3.46 11.40 15.45
N ARG A 57 4.16 11.03 14.36
CA ARG A 57 3.53 10.59 13.11
C ARG A 57 2.73 9.30 13.31
N PHE A 58 3.23 8.33 14.09
CA PHE A 58 2.48 7.11 14.45
C PHE A 58 1.16 7.43 15.13
N LYS A 59 1.15 8.35 16.10
CA LYS A 59 -0.09 8.79 16.77
C LYS A 59 -1.06 9.43 15.78
N SER A 60 -0.56 10.30 14.92
CA SER A 60 -1.39 10.98 13.92
C SER A 60 -2.01 10.00 12.93
N VAL A 61 -1.22 9.10 12.32
CA VAL A 61 -1.75 8.12 11.36
C VAL A 61 -2.65 7.11 12.06
N GLY A 62 -2.34 6.70 13.29
CA GLY A 62 -3.19 5.81 14.09
C GLY A 62 -4.56 6.42 14.38
N LEU A 63 -4.63 7.71 14.68
CA LEU A 63 -5.91 8.42 14.85
C LEU A 63 -6.72 8.42 13.55
N VAL A 64 -6.09 8.74 12.41
CA VAL A 64 -6.76 8.73 11.11
C VAL A 64 -7.23 7.31 10.73
N SER A 65 -6.43 6.28 11.02
CA SER A 65 -6.79 4.87 10.82
C SER A 65 -8.00 4.42 11.65
N ILE A 66 -8.34 5.11 12.74
CA ILE A 66 -9.57 4.86 13.51
C ILE A 66 -10.74 5.70 12.96
N LEU A 67 -10.50 6.98 12.69
CA LEU A 67 -11.54 7.92 12.27
C LEU A 67 -12.08 7.63 10.85
N ALA A 68 -11.24 7.18 9.91
CA ALA A 68 -11.66 6.95 8.54
C ALA A 68 -12.70 5.80 8.40
N PRO A 69 -12.50 4.61 9.00
CA PRO A 69 -13.55 3.58 9.08
C PRO A 69 -14.84 4.07 9.76
N LEU A 70 -14.73 4.85 10.84
CA LEU A 70 -15.89 5.41 11.54
C LEU A 70 -16.64 6.41 10.66
N TYR A 71 -15.93 7.21 9.88
CA TYR A 71 -16.53 8.11 8.90
C TYR A 71 -17.30 7.34 7.82
N ILE A 72 -16.76 6.24 7.29
CA ILE A 72 -17.48 5.38 6.33
C ILE A 72 -18.75 4.82 6.97
N TRP A 73 -18.66 4.31 8.20
CA TRP A 73 -19.83 3.84 8.94
C TRP A 73 -20.90 4.94 9.09
N ALA A 74 -20.49 6.14 9.51
CA ALA A 74 -21.40 7.28 9.65
C ALA A 74 -22.01 7.72 8.31
N ALA A 75 -21.25 7.70 7.23
CA ALA A 75 -21.72 8.03 5.89
C ALA A 75 -22.77 7.00 5.41
N ILE A 76 -22.51 5.70 5.55
CA ILE A 76 -23.48 4.65 5.21
C ILE A 76 -24.76 4.82 6.04
N TRP A 77 -24.64 5.12 7.32
CA TRP A 77 -25.78 5.38 8.20
C TRP A 77 -26.60 6.60 7.72
N TYR A 78 -25.94 7.71 7.40
CA TYR A 78 -26.58 8.94 6.91
C TYR A 78 -27.38 8.71 5.61
N TYR A 79 -26.83 7.95 4.67
CA TYR A 79 -27.51 7.58 3.42
C TYR A 79 -28.49 6.41 3.56
N ASN A 80 -28.86 6.02 4.79
CA ASN A 80 -29.77 4.91 5.07
C ASN A 80 -29.32 3.56 4.46
N GLY A 81 -28.02 3.31 4.35
CA GLY A 81 -27.49 2.05 3.80
C GLY A 81 -27.64 0.86 4.74
N PHE A 82 -27.80 1.10 6.04
CA PHE A 82 -28.00 0.07 7.07
C PHE A 82 -29.46 -0.32 7.33
N ARG A 83 -30.37 -0.12 6.35
CA ARG A 83 -31.81 -0.43 6.51
C ARG A 83 -32.04 -1.79 7.17
N ASN A 84 -32.76 -1.79 8.28
CA ASN A 84 -33.14 -2.97 9.08
C ASN A 84 -31.95 -3.83 9.56
N GLN A 85 -30.73 -3.27 9.63
CA GLN A 85 -29.57 -3.97 10.17
C GLN A 85 -29.35 -3.65 11.65
N ALA A 86 -29.19 -4.70 12.47
CA ALA A 86 -28.68 -4.56 13.83
C ALA A 86 -27.24 -4.03 13.85
N LYS A 87 -26.83 -3.32 14.92
CA LYS A 87 -25.49 -2.70 15.03
C LYS A 87 -24.33 -3.64 14.73
N LEU A 88 -24.41 -4.91 15.17
CA LEU A 88 -23.38 -5.91 14.89
C LEU A 88 -23.24 -6.18 13.38
N SER A 89 -24.35 -6.26 12.66
CA SER A 89 -24.37 -6.43 11.20
C SER A 89 -23.85 -5.20 10.46
N GLN A 90 -24.09 -4.00 11.00
CA GLN A 90 -23.51 -2.76 10.46
C GLN A 90 -21.99 -2.77 10.59
N PHE A 91 -21.48 -3.20 11.75
CA PHE A 91 -20.05 -3.32 12.00
C PHE A 91 -19.39 -4.34 11.05
N THR A 92 -19.97 -5.53 10.90
CA THR A 92 -19.44 -6.54 9.98
C THR A 92 -19.52 -6.09 8.52
N THR A 93 -20.56 -5.35 8.12
CA THR A 93 -20.66 -4.75 6.79
C THR A 93 -19.49 -3.81 6.50
N VAL A 94 -19.14 -2.93 7.45
CA VAL A 94 -17.99 -2.02 7.28
C VAL A 94 -16.67 -2.80 7.26
N LEU A 95 -16.49 -3.79 8.14
CA LEU A 95 -15.30 -4.64 8.08
C LEU A 95 -15.18 -5.39 6.75
N THR A 96 -16.29 -5.83 6.17
CA THR A 96 -16.30 -6.46 4.83
C THR A 96 -15.93 -5.47 3.72
N LEU A 97 -16.47 -4.25 3.75
CA LEU A 97 -16.03 -3.17 2.85
C LEU A 97 -14.52 -2.93 2.97
N LEU A 98 -13.96 -2.96 4.17
CA LEU A 98 -12.53 -2.73 4.38
C LEU A 98 -11.65 -3.96 4.06
N GLY A 99 -12.23 -5.09 3.67
CA GLY A 99 -11.51 -6.34 3.41
C GLY A 99 -10.90 -6.96 4.67
N LEU A 100 -11.52 -6.72 5.82
CA LEU A 100 -11.13 -7.23 7.15
C LEU A 100 -12.03 -8.37 7.64
N TRP A 101 -13.18 -8.59 6.98
CA TRP A 101 -14.15 -9.62 7.36
C TRP A 101 -14.89 -10.19 6.12
N PRO A 102 -15.23 -11.49 6.07
CA PRO A 102 -14.96 -12.54 7.06
C PRO A 102 -13.49 -12.94 7.11
N LEU A 103 -13.07 -13.58 8.19
CA LEU A 103 -11.77 -14.26 8.19
C LEU A 103 -11.88 -15.51 7.30
N PRO A 104 -10.95 -15.72 6.36
CA PRO A 104 -11.02 -16.84 5.42
C PRO A 104 -10.76 -18.18 6.12
N LEU A 105 -11.37 -19.25 5.59
CA LEU A 105 -11.10 -20.64 6.01
C LEU A 105 -9.68 -21.07 5.59
N SER A 106 -9.14 -22.13 6.19
CA SER A 106 -7.71 -22.50 6.10
C SER A 106 -7.11 -22.47 4.68
N MET A 107 -7.70 -23.18 3.71
CA MET A 107 -7.17 -23.24 2.34
C MET A 107 -7.26 -21.89 1.61
N THR A 108 -8.37 -21.18 1.80
CA THR A 108 -8.55 -19.82 1.25
C THR A 108 -7.56 -18.84 1.87
N LEU A 109 -7.28 -18.95 3.16
CA LEU A 109 -6.29 -18.13 3.86
C LEU A 109 -4.90 -18.34 3.26
N ILE A 110 -4.49 -19.59 3.02
CA ILE A 110 -3.20 -19.88 2.39
C ILE A 110 -3.11 -19.20 1.02
N ASN A 111 -4.13 -19.32 0.17
CA ASN A 111 -4.14 -18.67 -1.14
C ASN A 111 -4.05 -17.15 -1.03
N ILE A 112 -4.83 -16.54 -0.14
CA ILE A 112 -4.82 -15.09 0.12
C ILE A 112 -3.42 -14.63 0.53
N LEU A 113 -2.73 -15.35 1.41
CA LEU A 113 -1.41 -14.94 1.88
C LEU A 113 -0.30 -15.19 0.85
N THR A 114 -0.40 -16.27 0.08
CA THR A 114 0.73 -16.78 -0.71
C THR A 114 0.68 -16.37 -2.17
N LEU A 115 -0.46 -16.43 -2.86
CA LEU A 115 -0.49 -16.21 -4.31
C LEU A 115 -0.22 -14.75 -4.69
N PRO A 116 -0.85 -13.74 -4.05
CA PRO A 116 -0.53 -12.34 -4.34
C PRO A 116 0.92 -11.99 -3.97
N LEU A 117 1.42 -12.51 -2.84
CA LEU A 117 2.81 -12.28 -2.42
C LEU A 117 3.79 -12.94 -3.40
N LEU A 118 3.53 -14.18 -3.83
CA LEU A 118 4.31 -14.89 -4.84
C LEU A 118 4.35 -14.10 -6.16
N HIS A 119 3.23 -13.50 -6.55
CA HIS A 119 3.16 -12.70 -7.76
C HIS A 119 4.15 -11.53 -7.71
N VAL A 120 4.24 -10.81 -6.59
CA VAL A 120 5.27 -9.77 -6.40
C VAL A 120 6.68 -10.36 -6.29
N ILE A 121 6.87 -11.50 -5.61
CA ILE A 121 8.17 -12.18 -5.53
C ILE A 121 8.72 -12.50 -6.94
N ILE A 122 7.86 -12.94 -7.87
CA ILE A 122 8.24 -13.19 -9.27
C ILE A 122 8.77 -11.91 -9.91
N LEU A 123 8.10 -10.77 -9.73
CA LEU A 123 8.57 -9.48 -10.24
C LEU A 123 9.95 -9.09 -9.68
N PHE A 124 10.22 -9.45 -8.43
CA PHE A 124 11.47 -9.14 -7.71
C PHE A 124 12.55 -10.22 -7.85
N LEU A 125 12.45 -11.12 -8.82
CA LEU A 125 13.42 -12.20 -9.02
C LEU A 125 14.86 -11.67 -9.23
N GLY A 126 15.03 -10.57 -9.96
CA GLY A 126 16.33 -9.92 -10.16
C GLY A 126 17.00 -9.49 -8.84
N PRO A 127 16.37 -8.62 -8.04
CA PRO A 127 16.84 -8.26 -6.69
C PRO A 127 17.12 -9.47 -5.80
N LEU A 128 16.26 -10.50 -5.81
CA LEU A 128 16.48 -11.71 -5.01
C LEU A 128 17.72 -12.49 -5.44
N VAL A 129 17.96 -12.61 -6.75
CA VAL A 129 19.18 -13.24 -7.28
C VAL A 129 20.42 -12.44 -6.89
N ARG A 130 20.36 -11.11 -6.91
CA ARG A 130 21.44 -10.25 -6.43
C ARG A 130 21.78 -10.53 -4.96
N LEU A 131 20.78 -10.52 -4.07
CA LEU A 131 20.97 -10.88 -2.66
C LEU A 131 21.58 -12.28 -2.50
N GLY A 132 21.19 -13.21 -3.35
CA GLY A 132 21.77 -14.56 -3.40
C GLY A 132 23.27 -14.57 -3.70
N PHE A 133 23.74 -13.74 -4.63
CA PHE A 133 25.18 -13.58 -4.92
C PHE A 133 25.93 -12.87 -3.78
N GLU A 134 25.29 -11.90 -3.13
CA GLU A 134 25.82 -11.20 -1.94
C GLU A 134 25.79 -12.07 -0.67
N ARG A 135 25.17 -13.25 -0.75
CA ARG A 135 24.98 -14.21 0.35
C ARG A 135 24.17 -13.61 1.51
N SER A 136 23.27 -12.68 1.22
CA SER A 136 22.47 -11.92 2.18
C SER A 136 21.01 -12.38 2.28
N LEU A 137 20.58 -13.40 1.52
CA LEU A 137 19.26 -14.01 1.71
C LEU A 137 19.18 -14.75 3.06
N PRO A 138 17.96 -14.97 3.60
CA PRO A 138 17.78 -15.79 4.80
C PRO A 138 18.55 -17.11 4.72
N PHE A 139 19.22 -17.46 5.82
CA PHE A 139 20.04 -18.68 5.97
C PHE A 139 21.33 -18.71 5.15
N GLN A 140 21.72 -17.61 4.49
CA GLN A 140 23.03 -17.50 3.84
C GLN A 140 24.10 -16.89 4.75
N LYS A 141 25.37 -17.00 4.34
CA LYS A 141 26.55 -16.67 5.15
C LYS A 141 26.55 -15.23 5.70
N SER A 142 26.09 -14.26 4.91
CA SER A 142 26.09 -12.84 5.29
C SER A 142 24.82 -12.43 6.02
N PHE A 143 23.83 -13.32 6.16
CA PHE A 143 22.57 -13.04 6.83
C PHE A 143 22.67 -13.32 8.34
N SER A 144 22.25 -12.36 9.14
CA SER A 144 22.21 -12.45 10.60
C SER A 144 20.81 -12.12 11.09
N PHE A 145 20.12 -13.12 11.65
CA PHE A 145 18.77 -12.96 12.18
C PHE A 145 18.70 -11.87 13.27
N LYS A 146 19.76 -11.73 14.07
CA LYS A 146 19.83 -10.71 15.13
C LYS A 146 19.86 -9.29 14.57
N THR A 147 20.64 -9.04 13.52
CA THR A 147 20.79 -7.70 12.94
C THR A 147 19.69 -7.40 11.93
N ASP A 148 19.50 -8.32 10.98
CA ASP A 148 18.75 -8.07 9.76
C ASP A 148 17.24 -8.21 10.00
N VAL A 149 16.84 -9.06 10.96
CA VAL A 149 15.45 -9.23 11.37
C VAL A 149 15.18 -8.53 12.69
N VAL A 150 15.77 -8.98 13.79
CA VAL A 150 15.44 -8.45 15.12
C VAL A 150 15.83 -6.98 15.25
N GLY A 151 17.06 -6.60 14.90
CA GLY A 151 17.53 -5.23 14.95
C GLY A 151 16.69 -4.29 14.09
N THR A 152 16.42 -4.70 12.85
CA THR A 152 15.54 -3.97 11.93
C THR A 152 14.14 -3.79 12.50
N MET A 153 13.46 -4.88 12.91
CA MET A 153 12.07 -4.86 13.36
C MET A 153 11.85 -4.21 14.73
N THR A 154 12.88 -4.19 15.58
CA THR A 154 12.83 -3.50 16.88
C THR A 154 13.22 -2.01 16.77
N SER A 155 13.83 -1.59 15.67
CA SER A 155 14.10 -0.18 15.41
C SER A 155 12.82 0.58 15.07
N LEU A 156 12.72 1.85 15.49
CA LEU A 156 11.57 2.70 15.14
C LEU A 156 11.43 2.92 13.63
N ILE A 157 12.56 2.97 12.91
CA ILE A 157 12.59 3.15 11.45
C ILE A 157 12.08 1.88 10.75
N GLY A 158 12.52 0.70 11.17
CA GLY A 158 12.02 -0.56 10.62
C GLY A 158 10.56 -0.80 10.95
N LEU A 159 10.13 -0.54 12.19
CA LEU A 159 8.71 -0.60 12.57
C LEU A 159 7.86 0.36 11.71
N ARG A 160 8.35 1.57 11.46
CA ARG A 160 7.70 2.52 10.54
C ARG A 160 7.59 1.92 9.14
N ASN A 161 8.72 1.52 8.55
CA ASN A 161 8.80 1.16 7.13
C ASN A 161 8.10 -0.17 6.80
N TYR A 162 8.11 -1.14 7.72
CA TYR A 162 7.67 -2.51 7.43
C TYR A 162 6.34 -2.89 8.07
N VAL A 163 5.85 -2.11 9.04
CA VAL A 163 4.61 -2.41 9.77
C VAL A 163 3.64 -1.23 9.73
N VAL A 164 3.99 -0.11 10.37
CA VAL A 164 3.04 0.99 10.58
C VAL A 164 2.66 1.67 9.27
N ALA A 165 3.63 1.99 8.40
CA ALA A 165 3.34 2.60 7.11
C ALA A 165 2.53 1.66 6.20
N PRO A 166 2.95 0.40 5.90
CA PRO A 166 2.14 -0.51 5.10
C PRO A 166 0.72 -0.68 5.64
N ILE A 167 0.53 -0.97 6.93
CA ILE A 167 -0.81 -1.18 7.49
C ILE A 167 -1.69 0.07 7.35
N SER A 168 -1.17 1.22 7.77
CA SER A 168 -1.97 2.45 7.79
C SER A 168 -2.23 3.00 6.38
N GLU A 169 -1.26 2.90 5.47
CA GLU A 169 -1.41 3.35 4.09
C GLU A 169 -2.38 2.45 3.32
N GLU A 170 -2.27 1.13 3.43
CA GLU A 170 -3.23 0.22 2.78
C GLU A 170 -4.65 0.41 3.35
N LEU A 171 -4.80 0.57 4.66
CA LEU A 171 -6.12 0.80 5.27
C LEU A 171 -6.78 2.08 4.75
N ILE A 172 -6.04 3.17 4.61
CA ILE A 172 -6.61 4.44 4.17
C ILE A 172 -6.79 4.46 2.65
N PHE A 173 -5.71 4.20 1.92
CA PHE A 173 -5.68 4.44 0.48
C PHE A 173 -6.19 3.27 -0.35
N ARG A 174 -6.17 2.04 0.18
CA ARG A 174 -6.79 0.88 -0.47
C ARG A 174 -8.17 0.65 0.14
N ALA A 175 -8.28 0.28 1.42
CA ALA A 175 -9.58 -0.07 1.98
C ALA A 175 -10.59 1.11 1.99
N CYS A 176 -10.26 2.23 2.64
CA CYS A 176 -11.24 3.32 2.83
C CYS A 176 -11.59 4.05 1.52
N ILE A 177 -10.59 4.40 0.71
CA ILE A 177 -10.80 5.07 -0.58
C ILE A 177 -11.57 4.15 -1.56
N ILE A 178 -11.17 2.89 -1.72
CA ILE A 178 -11.87 1.98 -2.65
C ILE A 178 -13.30 1.72 -2.20
N ALA A 179 -13.54 1.47 -0.91
CA ALA A 179 -14.89 1.30 -0.39
C ALA A 179 -15.77 2.53 -0.67
N THR A 180 -15.22 3.72 -0.48
CA THR A 180 -15.94 4.99 -0.70
C THR A 180 -16.25 5.22 -2.18
N LEU A 181 -15.29 4.96 -3.09
CA LEU A 181 -15.51 5.07 -4.53
C LEU A 181 -16.48 4.00 -5.05
N TYR A 182 -16.40 2.78 -4.52
CA TYR A 182 -17.36 1.71 -4.83
C TYR A 182 -18.78 2.10 -4.44
N LEU A 183 -18.97 2.59 -3.21
CA LEU A 183 -20.26 3.11 -2.73
C LEU A 183 -20.70 4.37 -3.50
N GLY A 184 -19.77 5.13 -4.07
CA GLY A 184 -20.04 6.24 -5.00
C GLY A 184 -20.47 5.82 -6.41
N GLY A 185 -20.52 4.51 -6.70
CA GLY A 185 -20.96 3.98 -8.00
C GLY A 185 -19.92 4.08 -9.12
N PHE A 186 -18.65 4.30 -8.78
CA PHE A 186 -17.58 4.35 -9.79
C PHE A 186 -17.33 2.97 -10.39
N SER A 187 -16.99 2.94 -11.68
CA SER A 187 -16.64 1.69 -12.37
C SER A 187 -15.37 1.07 -11.78
N ARG A 188 -15.22 -0.26 -11.87
CA ARG A 188 -14.03 -0.97 -11.38
C ARG A 188 -12.73 -0.41 -11.96
N ASN A 189 -12.71 -0.15 -13.27
CA ASN A 189 -11.53 0.42 -13.94
C ASN A 189 -11.22 1.81 -13.39
N THR A 190 -12.23 2.65 -13.19
CA THR A 190 -12.05 3.98 -12.59
C THR A 190 -11.47 3.87 -11.18
N ILE A 191 -11.99 2.96 -10.35
CA ILE A 191 -11.48 2.74 -8.99
C ILE A 191 -10.00 2.31 -9.03
N ILE A 192 -9.66 1.32 -9.86
CA ILE A 192 -8.28 0.81 -9.99
C ILE A 192 -7.32 1.92 -10.40
N PHE A 193 -7.66 2.71 -11.42
CA PHE A 193 -6.73 3.68 -12.00
C PHE A 193 -6.72 5.05 -11.29
N ILE A 194 -7.82 5.46 -10.66
CA ILE A 194 -7.94 6.78 -10.00
C ILE A 194 -7.58 6.72 -8.51
N SER A 195 -7.94 5.65 -7.78
CA SER A 195 -7.65 5.59 -6.33
C SER A 195 -6.16 5.83 -6.00
N PRO A 196 -5.18 5.32 -6.78
CA PRO A 196 -3.78 5.53 -6.48
C PRO A 196 -3.28 6.94 -6.74
N LEU A 197 -4.00 7.76 -7.51
CA LEU A 197 -3.63 9.16 -7.74
C LEU A 197 -3.72 9.97 -6.44
N TYR A 198 -4.69 9.68 -5.57
CA TYR A 198 -4.78 10.31 -4.25
C TYR A 198 -3.51 10.03 -3.41
N PHE A 199 -3.02 8.79 -3.47
CA PHE A 199 -1.78 8.40 -2.78
C PHE A 199 -0.52 8.97 -3.46
N GLY A 200 -0.48 9.01 -4.80
CA GLY A 200 0.65 9.59 -5.54
C GLY A 200 0.79 11.10 -5.30
N ILE A 201 -0.32 11.86 -5.38
CA ILE A 201 -0.34 13.31 -5.15
C ILE A 201 0.13 13.65 -3.75
N ALA A 202 -0.25 12.83 -2.75
CA ALA A 202 0.21 12.99 -1.38
C ALA A 202 1.73 13.00 -1.25
N HIS A 203 2.50 12.45 -2.19
CA HIS A 203 3.98 12.45 -2.16
C HIS A 203 4.61 13.62 -2.91
N LEU A 204 3.86 14.36 -3.74
CA LEU A 204 4.39 15.50 -4.51
C LEU A 204 4.97 16.60 -3.60
N HIS A 205 4.53 16.67 -2.34
CA HIS A 205 5.05 17.62 -1.36
C HIS A 205 6.56 17.43 -1.10
N HIS A 206 7.12 16.23 -1.29
CA HIS A 206 8.54 15.98 -1.11
C HIS A 206 9.39 16.77 -2.11
N GLY A 207 8.86 17.10 -3.30
CA GLY A 207 9.56 17.91 -4.28
C GLY A 207 9.95 19.28 -3.74
N TRP A 208 9.12 19.88 -2.88
CA TRP A 208 9.45 21.14 -2.22
C TRP A 208 10.66 21.01 -1.29
N GLU A 209 10.72 19.93 -0.50
CA GLU A 209 11.83 19.66 0.41
C GLU A 209 13.13 19.38 -0.36
N ILE A 210 13.07 18.59 -1.44
CA ILE A 210 14.22 18.28 -2.29
C ILE A 210 14.76 19.54 -2.94
N TYR A 211 13.87 20.40 -3.46
CA TYR A 211 14.28 21.65 -4.12
C TYR A 211 15.07 22.56 -3.17
N HIS A 212 14.56 22.76 -1.95
CA HIS A 212 15.20 23.64 -0.97
C HIS A 212 16.48 23.06 -0.37
N THR A 213 16.52 21.75 -0.12
CA THR A 213 17.72 21.08 0.40
C THR A 213 18.81 20.96 -0.67
N SER A 214 18.45 20.96 -1.94
CA SER A 214 19.39 20.95 -3.08
C SER A 214 19.86 22.35 -3.50
N GLY A 215 19.64 23.38 -2.68
CA GLY A 215 20.16 24.73 -2.90
C GLY A 215 19.23 25.69 -3.65
N ALA A 216 17.97 25.31 -3.91
CA ALA A 216 16.93 26.17 -4.49
C ALA A 216 17.36 26.88 -5.79
N ASN A 217 18.07 26.16 -6.65
CA ASN A 217 18.55 26.62 -7.96
C ASN A 217 18.04 25.70 -9.08
N MET A 218 18.41 25.97 -10.33
CA MET A 218 17.95 25.19 -11.50
C MET A 218 18.31 23.70 -11.40
N ASP A 219 19.48 23.36 -10.88
CA ASP A 219 19.88 21.96 -10.71
C ASP A 219 19.13 21.28 -9.56
N GLY A 220 18.85 22.00 -8.48
CA GLY A 220 17.96 21.57 -7.41
C GLY A 220 16.53 21.34 -7.91
N LEU A 221 16.04 22.19 -8.82
CA LEU A 221 14.73 22.02 -9.45
C LEU A 221 14.69 20.77 -10.32
N LYS A 222 15.71 20.54 -11.16
CA LYS A 222 15.82 19.31 -11.97
C LYS A 222 15.81 18.06 -11.09
N LYS A 223 16.59 18.06 -10.00
CA LYS A 223 16.62 16.95 -9.03
C LYS A 223 15.25 16.72 -8.38
N ALA A 224 14.61 17.80 -7.91
CA ALA A 224 13.30 17.74 -7.28
C ALA A 224 12.23 17.18 -8.23
N VAL A 225 12.17 17.69 -9.47
CA VAL A 225 11.24 17.21 -10.49
C VAL A 225 11.50 15.74 -10.81
N LEU A 226 12.74 15.36 -11.11
CA LEU A 226 13.07 13.98 -11.46
C LEU A 226 12.73 13.00 -10.33
N ALA A 227 13.16 13.29 -9.10
CA ALA A 227 12.91 12.42 -7.96
C ALA A 227 11.41 12.30 -7.64
N THR A 228 10.69 13.43 -7.66
CA THR A 228 9.26 13.45 -7.34
C THR A 228 8.43 12.80 -8.44
N SER A 229 8.76 13.01 -9.71
CA SER A 229 8.10 12.35 -10.84
C SER A 229 8.35 10.84 -10.84
N PHE A 230 9.56 10.40 -10.52
CA PHE A 230 9.87 8.98 -10.37
C PHE A 230 9.08 8.36 -9.22
N GLN A 231 9.10 8.99 -8.04
CA GLN A 231 8.33 8.55 -6.87
C GLN A 231 6.83 8.50 -7.18
N PHE A 232 6.27 9.55 -7.77
CA PHE A 232 4.86 9.59 -8.16
C PHE A 232 4.50 8.44 -9.11
N THR A 233 5.28 8.25 -10.18
CA THR A 233 5.03 7.21 -11.19
C THR A 233 5.05 5.83 -10.57
N TYR A 234 6.08 5.53 -9.78
CA TYR A 234 6.20 4.25 -9.11
C TYR A 234 5.07 3.99 -8.12
N THR A 235 4.79 4.97 -7.27
CA THR A 235 3.73 4.88 -6.26
C THR A 235 2.36 4.68 -6.91
N CYS A 236 2.11 5.32 -8.06
CA CYS A 236 0.88 5.10 -8.83
C CYS A 236 0.83 3.71 -9.47
N LEU A 237 1.92 3.23 -10.09
CA LEU A 237 1.99 1.90 -10.70
C LEU A 237 1.78 0.79 -9.66
N PHE A 238 2.48 0.88 -8.52
CA PHE A 238 2.29 -0.02 -7.39
C PHE A 238 0.85 0.04 -6.90
N GLY A 239 0.31 1.25 -6.71
CA GLY A 239 -1.06 1.45 -6.30
C GLY A 239 -2.09 0.86 -7.26
N TRP A 240 -1.90 0.96 -8.58
CA TRP A 240 -2.80 0.32 -9.56
C TRP A 240 -2.82 -1.19 -9.37
N TYR A 241 -1.64 -1.78 -9.20
CA TYR A 241 -1.49 -3.21 -8.96
C TYR A 241 -2.17 -3.65 -7.65
N VAL A 242 -1.87 -3.01 -6.52
CA VAL A 242 -2.47 -3.43 -5.24
C VAL A 242 -3.96 -3.09 -5.15
N SER A 243 -4.44 -2.03 -5.80
CA SER A 243 -5.89 -1.78 -5.94
C SER A 243 -6.56 -2.89 -6.73
N PHE A 244 -5.95 -3.35 -7.84
CA PHE A 244 -6.43 -4.49 -8.60
C PHE A 244 -6.46 -5.78 -7.74
N VAL A 245 -5.37 -6.11 -7.04
CA VAL A 245 -5.30 -7.28 -6.16
C VAL A 245 -6.31 -7.19 -5.02
N PHE A 246 -6.43 -6.04 -4.35
CA PHE A 246 -7.41 -5.83 -3.27
C PHE A 246 -8.83 -6.07 -3.77
N MET A 247 -9.18 -5.52 -4.94
CA MET A 247 -10.52 -5.72 -5.50
C MET A 247 -10.74 -7.16 -5.94
N ARG A 248 -9.75 -7.86 -6.49
CA ARG A 248 -9.87 -9.27 -6.90
C ARG A 248 -9.99 -10.22 -5.71
N THR A 249 -9.19 -10.00 -4.66
CA THR A 249 -9.15 -10.85 -3.47
C THR A 249 -10.28 -10.55 -2.49
N GLY A 250 -10.63 -9.26 -2.32
CA GLY A 250 -11.54 -8.79 -1.28
C GLY A 250 -10.89 -8.68 0.10
N TYR A 251 -9.56 -8.81 0.22
CA TYR A 251 -8.85 -8.83 1.51
C TYR A 251 -7.74 -7.78 1.56
N LEU A 252 -7.61 -7.12 2.71
CA LEU A 252 -6.57 -6.09 2.93
C LEU A 252 -5.20 -6.70 3.25
N LEU A 253 -5.17 -7.84 3.94
CA LEU A 253 -3.93 -8.49 4.35
C LEU A 253 -2.93 -8.80 3.21
N PRO A 254 -3.33 -9.37 2.05
CA PRO A 254 -2.39 -9.62 0.95
C PRO A 254 -1.67 -8.37 0.47
N VAL A 255 -2.39 -7.25 0.33
CA VAL A 255 -1.80 -6.00 -0.16
C VAL A 255 -0.87 -5.36 0.87
N ILE A 256 -1.15 -5.51 2.17
CA ILE A 256 -0.22 -5.13 3.25
C ILE A 256 1.08 -5.94 3.13
N LEU A 257 0.99 -7.26 2.92
CA LEU A 257 2.18 -8.10 2.79
C LEU A 257 2.99 -7.77 1.54
N GLN A 258 2.33 -7.52 0.41
CA GLN A 258 2.98 -7.06 -0.82
C GLN A 258 3.70 -5.73 -0.60
N HIS A 259 3.07 -4.77 0.07
CA HIS A 259 3.67 -3.48 0.38
C HIS A 259 4.88 -3.63 1.31
N THR A 260 4.74 -4.37 2.41
CA THR A 260 5.88 -4.67 3.31
C THR A 260 7.03 -5.31 2.54
N PHE A 261 6.75 -6.28 1.66
CA PHE A 261 7.77 -6.92 0.84
C PHE A 261 8.47 -5.94 -0.12
N CYS A 262 7.70 -5.11 -0.84
CA CYS A 262 8.26 -4.06 -1.69
C CYS A 262 9.14 -3.08 -0.90
N ASN A 263 8.75 -2.71 0.33
CA ASN A 263 9.55 -1.85 1.18
C ASN A 263 10.85 -2.52 1.62
N VAL A 264 10.84 -3.83 1.89
CA VAL A 264 12.05 -4.60 2.23
C VAL A 264 13.00 -4.68 1.04
N MET A 265 12.47 -4.97 -0.15
CA MET A 265 13.30 -5.13 -1.36
C MET A 265 13.80 -3.80 -1.91
N GLY A 266 13.03 -2.73 -1.76
CA GLY A 266 13.33 -1.43 -2.34
C GLY A 266 13.38 -1.46 -3.86
N PHE A 267 13.92 -0.40 -4.47
CA PHE A 267 14.24 -0.43 -5.88
C PHE A 267 15.52 -1.23 -6.14
N PRO A 268 15.63 -1.96 -7.26
CA PRO A 268 16.89 -2.51 -7.70
C PRO A 268 17.90 -1.37 -7.86
N ASP A 269 18.84 -1.28 -6.93
CA ASP A 269 20.05 -0.51 -7.16
C ASP A 269 20.87 -1.27 -8.21
N LEU A 270 21.40 -0.56 -9.19
CA LEU A 270 22.21 -1.14 -10.26
C LEU A 270 23.55 -0.40 -10.41
N SER A 271 23.88 0.53 -9.50
CA SER A 271 25.10 1.35 -9.59
C SER A 271 26.37 0.50 -9.66
N ASP A 272 26.42 -0.55 -8.85
CA ASP A 272 27.64 -1.33 -8.63
C ASP A 272 27.69 -2.60 -9.49
N MET A 273 26.73 -2.76 -10.42
CA MET A 273 26.65 -3.93 -11.29
C MET A 273 27.90 -4.14 -12.16
N GLN A 274 28.68 -3.08 -12.39
CA GLN A 274 29.94 -3.16 -13.15
C GLN A 274 31.06 -3.85 -12.37
N GLU A 275 31.01 -3.82 -11.03
CA GLU A 275 32.01 -4.41 -10.14
C GLU A 275 31.74 -5.90 -9.87
N MET A 276 30.55 -6.38 -10.24
CA MET A 276 30.16 -7.78 -10.07
C MET A 276 30.77 -8.70 -11.14
N SER A 277 30.89 -9.99 -10.81
CA SER A 277 31.34 -11.00 -11.78
C SER A 277 30.42 -11.09 -13.00
N SER A 278 30.98 -11.49 -14.15
CA SER A 278 30.22 -11.61 -15.41
C SER A 278 29.01 -12.54 -15.26
N LEU A 279 29.17 -13.65 -14.55
CA LEU A 279 28.09 -14.60 -14.26
C LEU A 279 26.97 -13.94 -13.43
N ALA A 280 27.33 -13.24 -12.35
CA ALA A 280 26.35 -12.57 -11.49
C ALA A 280 25.55 -11.53 -12.26
N ARG A 281 26.24 -10.70 -13.06
CA ARG A 281 25.61 -9.66 -13.88
C ARG A 281 24.64 -10.24 -14.91
N VAL A 282 25.04 -11.31 -15.62
CA VAL A 282 24.16 -11.98 -16.61
C VAL A 282 22.96 -12.60 -15.91
N ALA A 283 23.16 -13.27 -14.77
CA ALA A 283 22.07 -13.88 -14.00
C ALA A 283 21.07 -12.82 -13.52
N ILE A 284 21.54 -11.71 -12.93
CA ILE A 284 20.68 -10.63 -12.43
C ILE A 284 19.85 -10.01 -13.57
N TRP A 285 20.47 -9.65 -14.69
CA TRP A 285 19.75 -9.10 -15.85
C TRP A 285 18.72 -10.08 -16.42
N THR A 286 19.10 -11.35 -16.56
CA THR A 286 18.19 -12.40 -17.04
C THR A 286 17.01 -12.55 -16.09
N SER A 287 17.25 -12.56 -14.78
CA SER A 287 16.22 -12.66 -13.75
C SER A 287 15.33 -11.43 -13.65
N LEU A 288 15.82 -10.22 -13.94
CA LEU A 288 14.98 -9.02 -14.07
C LEU A 288 13.97 -9.17 -15.22
N ILE A 289 14.44 -9.63 -16.39
CA ILE A 289 13.58 -9.83 -17.57
C ILE A 289 12.58 -10.96 -17.32
N LEU A 290 13.06 -12.12 -16.85
CA LEU A 290 12.20 -13.27 -16.54
C LEU A 290 11.19 -12.95 -15.44
N GLY A 291 11.57 -12.16 -14.44
CA GLY A 291 10.66 -11.71 -13.39
C GLY A 291 9.52 -10.84 -13.94
N ALA A 292 9.84 -9.86 -14.78
CA ALA A 292 8.82 -9.01 -15.42
C ALA A 292 7.90 -9.81 -16.36
N VAL A 293 8.46 -10.69 -17.19
CA VAL A 293 7.69 -11.54 -18.11
C VAL A 293 6.81 -12.53 -17.34
N GLY A 294 7.36 -13.19 -16.31
CA GLY A 294 6.63 -14.10 -15.45
C GLY A 294 5.50 -13.40 -14.69
N PHE A 295 5.75 -12.19 -14.18
CA PHE A 295 4.73 -11.36 -13.53
C PHE A 295 3.58 -11.03 -14.49
N TYR A 296 3.87 -10.68 -15.74
CA TYR A 296 2.85 -10.44 -16.76
C TYR A 296 2.03 -11.70 -17.08
N TRP A 297 2.70 -12.83 -17.35
CA TRP A 297 2.00 -14.08 -17.70
C TRP A 297 1.14 -14.63 -16.57
N THR A 298 1.57 -14.48 -15.32
CA THR A 298 0.84 -14.98 -14.15
C THR A 298 -0.19 -13.99 -13.62
N TRP A 299 -0.35 -12.81 -14.25
CA TRP A 299 -1.18 -11.72 -13.75
C TRP A 299 -2.60 -12.15 -13.38
N PHE A 300 -3.32 -12.80 -14.29
CA PHE A 300 -4.69 -13.23 -14.02
C PHE A 300 -4.79 -14.57 -13.30
N SER A 301 -3.84 -15.48 -13.51
CA SER A 301 -3.84 -16.81 -12.91
C SER A 301 -3.59 -16.79 -11.40
N LEU A 302 -2.63 -15.98 -10.93
CA LEU A 302 -2.33 -15.85 -9.49
C LEU A 302 -3.26 -14.87 -8.77
N THR A 303 -4.09 -14.13 -9.51
CA THR A 303 -5.07 -13.19 -8.95
C THR A 303 -6.50 -13.56 -9.30
N ASP A 304 -6.78 -14.83 -9.61
CA ASP A 304 -8.13 -15.31 -9.90
C ASP A 304 -9.01 -15.31 -8.62
N PRO A 305 -10.12 -14.55 -8.59
CA PRO A 305 -11.01 -14.41 -7.44
C PRO A 305 -11.62 -15.74 -6.99
N SER A 306 -11.73 -16.73 -7.88
CA SER A 306 -12.18 -18.07 -7.51
C SER A 306 -11.24 -18.77 -6.52
N LEU A 307 -9.95 -18.42 -6.53
CA LEU A 307 -8.94 -18.94 -5.60
C LEU A 307 -9.06 -18.34 -4.19
N PHE A 308 -9.78 -17.21 -4.05
CA PHE A 308 -9.95 -16.48 -2.79
C PHE A 308 -11.39 -16.59 -2.23
N GLY A 309 -12.23 -17.40 -2.85
CA GLY A 309 -13.61 -17.68 -2.42
C GLY A 309 -14.61 -16.64 -2.92
N TRP A 310 -14.57 -15.42 -2.38
CA TRP A 310 -15.50 -14.35 -2.76
C TRP A 310 -14.88 -12.97 -2.56
N SER A 311 -15.16 -12.06 -3.49
CA SER A 311 -14.84 -10.63 -3.36
C SER A 311 -16.06 -9.78 -3.65
N MET A 312 -16.36 -8.84 -2.76
CA MET A 312 -17.48 -7.90 -2.98
C MET A 312 -17.25 -6.96 -4.17
N TYR A 313 -15.99 -6.72 -4.50
CA TYR A 313 -15.59 -5.76 -5.53
C TYR A 313 -15.49 -6.41 -6.91
N TRP A 314 -15.63 -7.73 -6.98
CA TRP A 314 -15.26 -8.48 -8.16
C TRP A 314 -16.12 -9.69 -8.46
N TRP A 315 -17.44 -9.54 -8.55
CA TRP A 315 -18.35 -10.52 -9.17
C TRP A 315 -19.62 -9.84 -9.65
#